data_AF-M1EJ74-F1
#
_entry.id   AF-M1EJ74-F1
#
_cell.length_a   1.000
_cell.length_b   1.000
_cell.length_c   1.000
_cell.angle_alpha   90.00
_cell.angle_beta   90.00
_cell.angle_gamma   90.00
#
_symmetry.space_group_name_H-M   'P 1'
#
loop_
_entity.id
_entity.type
_entity.pdbx_description
1 polymer ?
#
loop_
_entity_poly.entity_id
_entity_poly.type
_entity_poly.pdbx_seq_one_letter_code
_entity_poly.pdbx_strand_id
1 'polypeptide(L)'
;PSNTGKGKCIEGSYKGPVKMPSQAPAGNSYPQPLLNASMCLEDSRYNWSFIHCPACQCNGHSKCVNQSICEKCENLTTGKHCETCISGFYGDPTNGGRCQPCQCNGHASLCNTNTGKCFCTTKGVKGDECQLCEVENRYQGNPLKGTCYYTLLIDYQFTFSLSQEDDRYYTAINFVATPDEQNRDLDMFINASKNFNLNITWAASFSAGTQAGEEMPVVSKTNIKEYKDSFSNEKFDFRNHPNITFFVYVSNFTWPIKIQIAFSQHSNFMDLVQFFVTFFSCFLSLLLVAAVVWKIKQSCWASRRREQLLREMQQMASRPFASVNVALETDEEPPDLIGG
;
A
#
# COMPACT_ATOMS: atom_id res chain seq x y z
N PRO A 1 14.28 -53.76 23.94
CA PRO A 1 14.79 -52.38 23.76
C PRO A 1 14.05 -51.68 22.60
N SER A 2 13.46 -50.50 22.83
CA SER A 2 12.60 -49.86 21.81
C SER A 2 13.37 -49.18 20.67
N ASN A 3 14.68 -48.98 20.80
CA ASN A 3 15.55 -48.30 19.83
C ASN A 3 15.04 -46.91 19.37
N THR A 4 14.24 -46.24 20.20
CA THR A 4 13.60 -44.95 19.89
C THR A 4 14.32 -43.73 20.47
N GLY A 5 15.22 -43.91 21.45
CA GLY A 5 15.93 -42.79 22.08
C GLY A 5 15.05 -41.82 22.87
N LYS A 6 13.95 -42.30 23.50
CA LYS A 6 13.23 -41.49 24.49
C LYS A 6 14.05 -41.38 25.79
N GLY A 7 14.02 -40.22 26.43
CA GLY A 7 14.46 -40.05 27.82
C GLY A 7 15.91 -39.65 28.02
N LYS A 8 16.16 -39.14 29.23
CA LYS A 8 17.45 -38.61 29.65
C LYS A 8 18.33 -39.74 30.19
N CYS A 9 19.40 -40.08 29.48
CA CYS A 9 20.52 -40.78 30.11
C CYS A 9 21.13 -39.83 31.15
N ILE A 10 20.71 -39.97 32.40
CA ILE A 10 21.48 -39.47 33.54
C ILE A 10 22.85 -40.17 33.55
N GLU A 11 23.89 -39.43 33.90
CA GLU A 11 25.23 -40.01 33.98
C GLU A 11 25.22 -41.13 35.03
N GLY A 12 25.45 -42.35 34.54
CA GLY A 12 25.53 -43.55 35.35
C GLY A 12 26.82 -43.58 36.16
N SER A 13 26.90 -42.74 37.19
CA SER A 13 27.67 -43.11 38.38
C SER A 13 27.13 -44.44 38.93
N TYR A 14 27.82 -45.05 39.89
CA TYR A 14 27.48 -46.33 40.54
C TYR A 14 26.12 -46.36 41.28
N LYS A 15 25.28 -45.33 41.08
CA LYS A 15 23.96 -45.08 41.68
C LYS A 15 22.86 -44.84 40.63
N GLY A 16 22.86 -45.59 39.52
CA GLY A 16 21.62 -45.79 38.77
C GLY A 16 20.51 -46.38 39.67
N PRO A 17 19.27 -46.58 39.18
CA PRO A 17 18.19 -47.19 39.97
C PRO A 17 18.39 -48.71 40.12
N VAL A 18 19.63 -49.15 40.39
CA VAL A 18 20.03 -50.53 40.57
C VAL A 18 20.65 -50.72 41.95
N LYS A 19 20.20 -51.73 42.68
CA LYS A 19 20.84 -52.22 43.90
C LYS A 19 21.79 -53.36 43.52
N MET A 20 23.04 -53.28 43.96
CA MET A 20 23.95 -54.43 43.94
C MET A 20 23.57 -55.36 45.10
N PRO A 21 23.25 -56.63 44.85
CA PRO A 21 23.08 -57.62 45.91
C PRO A 21 24.40 -57.79 46.68
N SER A 22 24.33 -57.89 48.00
CA SER A 22 25.49 -58.12 48.87
C SER A 22 26.07 -59.54 48.76
N GLN A 23 25.37 -60.45 48.07
CA GLN A 23 25.81 -61.82 47.79
C GLN A 23 25.44 -62.20 46.35
N ALA A 24 26.36 -62.86 45.65
CA ALA A 24 26.08 -63.43 44.33
C ALA A 24 25.26 -64.73 44.47
N PRO A 25 24.27 -64.99 43.61
CA PRO A 25 23.59 -66.29 43.60
C PRO A 25 24.59 -67.41 43.23
N ALA A 26 24.45 -68.56 43.88
CA ALA A 26 25.38 -69.68 43.75
C ALA A 26 25.52 -70.12 42.28
N GLY A 27 26.70 -69.89 41.70
CA GLY A 27 27.02 -70.21 40.31
C GLY A 27 27.69 -69.07 39.53
N ASN A 28 27.53 -67.81 39.94
CA ASN A 28 28.15 -66.66 39.27
C ASN A 28 29.25 -66.00 40.13
N SER A 29 30.37 -65.65 39.49
CA SER A 29 31.55 -65.04 40.13
C SER A 29 31.39 -63.54 40.47
N TYR A 30 30.30 -62.90 40.05
CA TYR A 30 30.03 -61.48 40.28
C TYR A 30 28.54 -61.24 40.61
N PRO A 31 28.21 -60.33 41.56
CA PRO A 31 26.82 -59.95 41.82
C PRO A 31 26.22 -59.22 40.60
N GLN A 32 25.04 -59.64 40.15
CA GLN A 32 24.32 -58.93 39.08
C GLN A 32 23.48 -57.78 39.67
N PRO A 33 23.51 -56.57 39.08
CA PRO A 33 22.71 -55.44 39.54
C PRO A 33 21.20 -55.69 39.34
N LEU A 34 20.41 -55.57 40.40
CA LEU A 34 18.94 -55.66 40.34
C LEU A 34 18.30 -54.26 40.28
N LEU A 35 17.32 -54.07 39.41
CA LEU A 35 16.55 -52.83 39.30
C LEU A 35 15.71 -52.58 40.58
N ASN A 36 15.86 -51.41 41.18
CA ASN A 36 15.08 -50.94 42.32
C ASN A 36 13.90 -50.07 41.84
N ALA A 37 12.77 -50.70 41.51
CA ALA A 37 11.60 -50.04 40.92
C ALA A 37 11.07 -48.84 41.73
N SER A 38 11.28 -48.80 43.06
CA SER A 38 10.86 -47.68 43.92
C SER A 38 11.59 -46.36 43.64
N MET A 39 12.65 -46.35 42.82
CA MET A 39 13.37 -45.14 42.39
C MET A 39 12.81 -44.56 41.08
N CYS A 40 11.86 -45.25 40.44
CA CYS A 40 11.13 -44.77 39.28
C CYS A 40 9.78 -44.20 39.75
N LEU A 41 9.76 -42.95 40.22
CA LEU A 41 8.51 -42.32 40.69
C LEU A 41 7.54 -42.08 39.53
N GLU A 42 6.34 -42.68 39.61
CA GLU A 42 5.21 -42.48 38.69
C GLU A 42 4.81 -41.00 38.56
N ASP A 43 4.97 -40.22 39.63
CA ASP A 43 4.59 -38.80 39.74
C ASP A 43 5.28 -37.88 38.71
N SER A 44 6.35 -38.35 38.07
CA SER A 44 7.16 -37.55 37.15
C SER A 44 6.59 -37.42 35.72
N ARG A 45 5.44 -38.05 35.41
CA ARG A 45 4.81 -38.14 34.07
C ARG A 45 5.62 -38.89 33.01
N TYR A 46 6.69 -39.60 33.39
CA TYR A 46 7.52 -40.41 32.48
C TYR A 46 7.39 -41.91 32.82
N ASN A 47 6.52 -42.63 32.11
CA ASN A 47 6.13 -44.01 32.41
C ASN A 47 7.15 -45.13 32.07
N TRP A 48 8.44 -44.82 31.86
CA TRP A 48 9.45 -45.85 31.57
C TRP A 48 10.88 -45.32 31.78
N SER A 49 11.80 -46.24 32.07
CA SER A 49 13.22 -45.99 32.32
C SER A 49 14.08 -47.03 31.61
N PHE A 50 15.21 -46.63 31.01
CA PHE A 50 16.12 -47.55 30.32
C PHE A 50 17.28 -48.00 31.22
N ILE A 51 17.59 -49.30 31.18
CA ILE A 51 18.73 -49.91 31.88
C ILE A 51 20.02 -49.96 31.02
N HIS A 52 19.91 -49.67 29.72
CA HIS A 52 21.01 -49.59 28.77
C HIS A 52 20.81 -48.33 27.90
N CYS A 53 21.88 -47.64 27.55
CA CYS A 53 21.81 -46.49 26.65
C CYS A 53 21.20 -46.93 25.30
N PRO A 54 20.25 -46.15 24.72
CA PRO A 54 19.80 -46.39 23.35
C PRO A 54 20.99 -46.21 22.41
N ALA A 55 21.06 -47.01 21.34
CA ALA A 55 22.19 -46.96 20.41
C ALA A 55 22.40 -45.54 19.85
N CYS A 56 21.30 -44.87 19.47
CA CYS A 56 21.29 -43.50 18.99
C CYS A 56 20.25 -42.63 19.73
N GLN A 57 20.50 -41.33 19.77
CA GLN A 57 19.61 -40.33 20.35
C GLN A 57 18.72 -39.73 19.25
N CYS A 58 17.47 -40.17 19.15
CA CYS A 58 16.46 -39.60 18.23
C CYS A 58 15.33 -38.86 18.96
N ASN A 59 15.59 -38.43 20.21
CA ASN A 59 14.62 -37.79 21.10
C ASN A 59 13.27 -38.52 21.24
N GLY A 60 13.17 -39.80 20.85
CA GLY A 60 11.93 -40.55 20.88
C GLY A 60 11.12 -40.62 19.61
N HIS A 61 11.58 -39.97 18.54
CA HIS A 61 10.77 -39.69 17.35
C HIS A 61 11.28 -40.41 16.10
N SER A 62 12.28 -41.29 16.20
CA SER A 62 12.71 -42.16 15.09
C SER A 62 13.28 -43.47 15.64
N LYS A 63 13.39 -44.48 14.78
CA LYS A 63 14.19 -45.68 15.04
C LYS A 63 15.65 -45.47 14.62
N CYS A 64 16.55 -46.13 15.34
CA CYS A 64 17.98 -46.15 15.01
C CYS A 64 18.32 -47.13 13.87
N VAL A 65 19.08 -46.66 12.88
CA VAL A 65 19.78 -47.46 11.88
C VAL A 65 21.29 -47.27 12.06
N ASN A 66 22.08 -48.31 11.75
CA ASN A 66 23.55 -48.32 11.89
C ASN A 66 24.06 -47.81 13.25
N GLN A 67 23.34 -48.17 14.31
CA GLN A 67 23.59 -47.82 15.72
C GLN A 67 23.67 -46.32 16.06
N SER A 68 23.60 -45.39 15.10
CA SER A 68 23.94 -43.97 15.34
C SER A 68 23.08 -42.96 14.58
N ILE A 69 22.29 -43.40 13.59
CA ILE A 69 21.54 -42.53 12.68
C ILE A 69 20.04 -42.70 12.91
N CYS A 70 19.32 -41.59 13.00
CA CYS A 70 17.86 -41.56 12.97
C CYS A 70 17.39 -41.71 11.53
N GLU A 71 16.56 -42.72 11.24
CA GLU A 71 16.07 -43.02 9.90
C GLU A 71 15.08 -41.98 9.36
N LYS A 72 13.92 -41.86 9.99
CA LYS A 72 12.86 -40.92 9.60
C LYS A 72 12.21 -40.38 10.87
N CYS A 73 12.26 -39.07 11.03
CA CYS A 73 11.60 -38.40 12.14
C CYS A 73 10.07 -38.44 11.98
N GLU A 74 9.40 -38.87 13.04
CA GLU A 74 7.96 -38.95 13.22
C GLU A 74 7.47 -37.82 14.15
N ASN A 75 6.20 -37.83 14.53
CA ASN A 75 5.58 -36.86 15.46
C ASN A 75 5.86 -35.38 15.15
N LEU A 76 5.96 -35.03 13.85
CA LEU A 76 6.14 -33.66 13.35
C LEU A 76 7.52 -33.05 13.71
N THR A 77 8.53 -33.90 13.84
CA THR A 77 9.92 -33.51 14.16
C THR A 77 10.86 -33.62 12.95
N THR A 78 12.00 -32.94 13.02
CA THR A 78 13.08 -32.92 12.03
C THR A 78 14.42 -32.62 12.72
N GLY A 79 15.49 -32.61 11.93
CA GLY A 79 16.87 -32.55 12.41
C GLY A 79 17.52 -33.94 12.46
N LYS A 80 18.82 -33.98 12.77
CA LYS A 80 19.62 -35.23 12.74
C LYS A 80 19.24 -36.20 13.86
N HIS A 81 18.72 -35.65 14.95
CA HIS A 81 18.33 -36.31 16.18
C HIS A 81 16.82 -36.13 16.48
N CYS A 82 16.04 -35.71 15.49
CA CYS A 82 14.63 -35.34 15.62
C CYS A 82 14.39 -34.32 16.76
N GLU A 83 15.30 -33.36 16.86
CA GLU A 83 15.48 -32.39 17.93
C GLU A 83 14.77 -31.04 17.69
N THR A 84 14.18 -30.85 16.51
CA THR A 84 13.43 -29.64 16.14
C THR A 84 12.05 -30.00 15.57
N CYS A 85 11.10 -29.07 15.63
CA CYS A 85 9.81 -29.23 14.96
C CYS A 85 9.92 -28.92 13.46
N ILE A 86 9.11 -29.58 12.62
CA ILE A 86 9.00 -29.23 11.20
C ILE A 86 8.42 -27.82 11.01
N SER A 87 8.71 -27.18 9.88
CA SER A 87 8.15 -25.87 9.52
C SER A 87 6.62 -25.84 9.65
N GLY A 88 6.09 -24.80 10.30
CA GLY A 88 4.66 -24.69 10.63
C GLY A 88 4.25 -25.33 11.96
N PHE A 89 5.21 -25.86 12.72
CA PHE A 89 5.02 -26.39 14.06
C PHE A 89 6.09 -25.86 15.03
N TYR A 90 5.76 -25.79 16.31
CA TYR A 90 6.65 -25.32 17.37
C TYR A 90 6.54 -26.16 18.65
N GLY A 91 7.52 -26.00 19.54
CA GLY A 91 7.58 -26.64 20.86
C GLY A 91 8.95 -27.23 21.14
N ASP A 92 9.04 -27.96 22.25
CA ASP A 92 10.22 -28.74 22.62
C ASP A 92 9.94 -30.24 22.34
N PRO A 93 10.54 -30.84 21.30
CA PRO A 93 10.44 -32.26 21.02
C PRO A 93 11.49 -33.10 21.79
N THR A 94 12.40 -32.49 22.56
CA THR A 94 13.46 -33.26 23.20
C THR A 94 12.91 -34.28 24.20
N ASN A 95 13.61 -35.41 24.35
CA ASN A 95 13.28 -36.47 25.31
C ASN A 95 11.86 -37.07 25.20
N GLY A 96 11.21 -36.98 24.04
CA GLY A 96 9.85 -37.48 23.78
C GLY A 96 8.78 -36.42 24.01
N GLY A 97 9.16 -35.14 23.89
CA GLY A 97 8.28 -33.98 23.88
C GLY A 97 7.33 -33.96 22.68
N ARG A 98 6.76 -32.79 22.38
CA ARG A 98 5.71 -32.68 21.35
C ARG A 98 5.78 -31.35 20.61
N CYS A 99 5.64 -31.43 19.30
CA CYS A 99 5.39 -30.28 18.43
C CYS A 99 3.88 -30.01 18.30
N GLN A 100 3.51 -28.73 18.30
CA GLN A 100 2.14 -28.24 18.12
C GLN A 100 2.08 -27.33 16.88
N PRO A 101 0.96 -27.28 16.13
CA PRO A 101 0.84 -26.41 14.96
C PRO A 101 0.90 -24.93 15.36
N CYS A 102 1.51 -24.10 14.53
CA CYS A 102 1.53 -22.65 14.74
C CYS A 102 0.09 -22.07 14.78
N GLN A 103 -0.24 -21.29 15.81
CA GLN A 103 -1.58 -20.73 16.02
C GLN A 103 -1.66 -19.27 15.56
N CYS A 104 -1.48 -19.03 14.26
CA CYS A 104 -1.30 -17.68 13.71
C CYS A 104 -2.59 -16.99 13.19
N ASN A 105 -3.76 -17.41 13.69
CA ASN A 105 -5.07 -16.83 13.34
C ASN A 105 -5.35 -16.65 11.83
N GLY A 106 -4.78 -17.51 10.97
CA GLY A 106 -4.89 -17.42 9.51
C GLY A 106 -3.98 -16.38 8.83
N HIS A 107 -3.26 -15.55 9.59
CA HIS A 107 -2.36 -14.51 9.08
C HIS A 107 -0.89 -14.96 8.94
N ALA A 108 -0.60 -16.23 9.24
CA ALA A 108 0.64 -16.90 8.83
C ALA A 108 0.46 -18.43 8.83
N SER A 109 1.33 -19.13 8.11
CA SER A 109 1.51 -20.59 8.21
C SER A 109 2.82 -20.99 8.88
N LEU A 110 3.72 -20.04 9.13
CA LEU A 110 5.03 -20.24 9.72
C LEU A 110 5.16 -19.45 11.02
N CYS A 111 5.80 -20.07 12.00
CA CYS A 111 6.19 -19.45 13.26
C CYS A 111 7.60 -19.91 13.66
N ASN A 112 8.17 -19.25 14.66
CA ASN A 112 9.42 -19.66 15.30
C ASN A 112 9.23 -21.03 15.96
N THR A 113 10.05 -22.02 15.59
CA THR A 113 9.94 -23.42 16.05
C THR A 113 10.08 -23.59 17.55
N ASN A 114 10.70 -22.63 18.26
CA ASN A 114 11.00 -22.74 19.69
C ASN A 114 9.99 -21.93 20.52
N THR A 115 9.59 -20.75 20.05
CA THR A 115 8.72 -19.83 20.81
C THR A 115 7.26 -19.83 20.36
N GLY A 116 6.94 -20.37 19.19
CA GLY A 116 5.60 -20.30 18.60
C GLY A 116 5.23 -18.96 17.97
N LYS A 117 6.10 -17.93 18.09
CA LYS A 117 5.85 -16.58 17.56
C LYS A 117 5.71 -16.60 16.04
N CYS A 118 4.56 -16.16 15.54
CA CYS A 118 4.18 -16.18 14.14
C CYS A 118 4.92 -15.14 13.29
N PHE A 119 5.20 -15.51 12.03
CA PHE A 119 5.73 -14.62 11.00
C PHE A 119 4.59 -14.09 10.13
N CYS A 120 3.89 -13.05 10.62
CA CYS A 120 2.68 -12.51 9.99
C CYS A 120 2.91 -12.09 8.54
N THR A 121 2.08 -12.57 7.61
CA THR A 121 2.25 -12.36 6.16
C THR A 121 1.53 -11.12 5.63
N THR A 122 0.68 -10.48 6.44
CA THR A 122 -0.05 -9.26 6.10
C THR A 122 0.55 -8.08 6.84
N LYS A 123 1.05 -7.06 6.13
CA LYS A 123 1.58 -5.84 6.76
C LYS A 123 0.49 -5.14 7.59
N GLY A 124 0.84 -4.75 8.81
CA GLY A 124 -0.07 -4.12 9.76
C GLY A 124 -0.75 -5.08 10.73
N VAL A 125 -0.61 -6.40 10.54
CA VAL A 125 -0.96 -7.40 11.55
C VAL A 125 0.28 -7.70 12.41
N LYS A 126 0.12 -7.67 13.74
CA LYS A 126 1.19 -7.89 14.73
C LYS A 126 0.72 -8.75 15.92
N GLY A 127 1.63 -9.02 16.85
CA GLY A 127 1.42 -9.90 18.00
C GLY A 127 1.94 -11.31 17.76
N ASP A 128 2.14 -12.09 18.82
CA ASP A 128 2.82 -13.39 18.72
C ASP A 128 1.98 -14.45 17.97
N GLU A 129 0.67 -14.26 17.90
CA GLU A 129 -0.29 -15.10 17.16
C GLU A 129 -0.92 -14.34 15.97
N CYS A 130 -0.34 -13.19 15.59
CA CYS A 130 -0.90 -12.27 14.59
C CYS A 130 -2.33 -11.78 14.95
N GLN A 131 -2.59 -11.54 16.24
CA GLN A 131 -3.91 -11.21 16.80
C GLN A 131 -4.19 -9.71 17.01
N LEU A 132 -3.26 -8.81 16.68
CA LEU A 132 -3.37 -7.36 16.89
C LEU A 132 -3.15 -6.57 15.60
N CYS A 133 -3.73 -5.37 15.49
CA CYS A 133 -3.35 -4.40 14.46
C CYS A 133 -2.24 -3.45 14.93
N GLU A 134 -1.46 -2.95 13.97
CA GLU A 134 -0.39 -1.97 14.17
C GLU A 134 -0.95 -0.53 14.24
N VAL A 135 -1.78 -0.27 15.26
CA VAL A 135 -2.57 0.98 15.41
C VAL A 135 -1.70 2.24 15.37
N GLU A 136 -0.49 2.19 15.94
CA GLU A 136 0.51 3.27 15.91
C GLU A 136 0.84 3.74 14.47
N ASN A 137 0.78 2.83 13.49
CA ASN A 137 1.05 3.09 12.07
C ASN A 137 -0.24 3.21 11.24
N ARG A 138 -1.36 3.65 11.86
CA ARG A 138 -2.67 3.87 11.22
C ARG A 138 -3.32 2.62 10.62
N TYR A 139 -3.02 1.43 11.15
CA TYR A 139 -3.75 0.21 10.83
C TYR A 139 -4.96 0.02 11.74
N GLN A 140 -6.14 -0.18 11.16
CA GLN A 140 -7.40 -0.42 11.85
C GLN A 140 -8.05 -1.72 11.37
N GLY A 141 -8.92 -2.33 12.18
CA GLY A 141 -9.58 -3.60 11.87
C GLY A 141 -9.49 -4.59 13.02
N ASN A 142 -9.67 -5.88 12.71
CA ASN A 142 -9.59 -6.96 13.69
C ASN A 142 -9.14 -8.26 13.01
N PRO A 143 -7.89 -8.73 13.21
CA PRO A 143 -7.39 -9.92 12.53
C PRO A 143 -8.04 -11.22 13.01
N LEU A 144 -8.72 -11.23 14.17
CA LEU A 144 -9.49 -12.40 14.65
C LEU A 144 -10.85 -12.56 13.96
N LYS A 145 -11.33 -11.53 13.25
CA LYS A 145 -12.61 -11.55 12.49
C LYS A 145 -12.45 -11.27 11.00
N GLY A 146 -11.25 -10.90 10.57
CA GLY A 146 -10.93 -10.41 9.24
C GLY A 146 -9.44 -10.08 9.17
N THR A 147 -9.09 -8.82 8.91
CA THR A 147 -7.70 -8.38 8.81
C THR A 147 -7.52 -6.94 9.32
N CYS A 148 -6.31 -6.41 9.16
CA CYS A 148 -5.97 -5.02 9.43
C CYS A 148 -5.81 -4.26 8.10
N TYR A 149 -6.31 -3.04 8.05
CA TYR A 149 -6.30 -2.16 6.88
C TYR A 149 -5.59 -0.86 7.21
N TYR A 150 -4.77 -0.36 6.30
CA TYR A 150 -4.22 0.98 6.39
C TYR A 150 -5.21 2.01 5.84
N THR A 151 -5.57 3.00 6.65
CA THR A 151 -6.48 4.07 6.21
C THR A 151 -5.78 5.05 5.28
N LEU A 152 -6.19 5.06 4.02
CA LEU A 152 -5.74 6.03 3.02
C LEU A 152 -6.58 7.31 3.14
N LEU A 153 -5.91 8.45 3.01
CA LEU A 153 -6.58 9.75 2.88
C LEU A 153 -6.80 10.05 1.40
N ILE A 154 -7.97 10.60 1.07
CA ILE A 154 -8.32 11.03 -0.30
C ILE A 154 -7.41 12.20 -0.72
N ASP A 155 -7.09 12.27 -2.02
CA ASP A 155 -6.17 13.22 -2.66
C ASP A 155 -4.70 13.13 -2.19
N TYR A 156 -4.33 12.14 -1.37
CA TYR A 156 -2.95 11.85 -0.99
C TYR A 156 -2.40 10.60 -1.69
N GLN A 157 -1.19 10.71 -2.25
CA GLN A 157 -0.43 9.56 -2.75
C GLN A 157 0.45 8.97 -1.65
N PHE A 158 0.23 7.71 -1.32
CA PHE A 158 1.04 6.95 -0.37
C PHE A 158 2.07 6.08 -1.09
N THR A 159 3.20 5.84 -0.44
CA THR A 159 4.27 4.98 -0.93
C THR A 159 4.77 4.10 0.20
N PHE A 160 4.61 2.79 0.03
CA PHE A 160 5.05 1.76 0.97
C PHE A 160 6.29 1.09 0.42
N SER A 161 7.38 1.08 1.19
CA SER A 161 8.65 0.44 0.82
C SER A 161 8.93 -0.69 1.80
N LEU A 162 8.67 -1.92 1.38
CA LEU A 162 8.92 -3.14 2.14
C LEU A 162 10.27 -3.69 1.67
N SER A 163 11.32 -3.34 2.40
CA SER A 163 12.71 -3.58 2.01
C SER A 163 13.66 -3.90 3.17
N GLN A 164 13.16 -3.90 4.41
CA GLN A 164 13.93 -4.30 5.58
C GLN A 164 13.89 -5.83 5.72
N GLU A 165 14.86 -6.46 6.39
CA GLU A 165 14.87 -7.92 6.54
C GLU A 165 13.65 -8.44 7.31
N ASP A 166 13.13 -7.66 8.27
CA ASP A 166 11.90 -7.99 8.99
C ASP A 166 10.65 -8.01 8.08
N ASP A 167 10.67 -7.29 6.95
CA ASP A 167 9.57 -7.28 5.98
C ASP A 167 9.50 -8.57 5.13
N ARG A 168 10.50 -9.46 5.21
CA ARG A 168 10.69 -10.61 4.30
C ARG A 168 9.52 -11.60 4.25
N TYR A 169 8.69 -11.63 5.28
CA TYR A 169 7.54 -12.53 5.39
C TYR A 169 6.24 -11.92 4.84
N TYR A 170 6.19 -10.62 4.58
CA TYR A 170 4.99 -9.98 4.05
C TYR A 170 4.77 -10.35 2.58
N THR A 171 3.58 -10.85 2.29
CA THR A 171 3.07 -11.17 0.95
C THR A 171 1.71 -10.52 0.66
N ALA A 172 1.13 -9.84 1.65
CA ALA A 172 -0.10 -9.07 1.53
C ALA A 172 -0.02 -7.72 2.29
N ILE A 173 -0.79 -6.75 1.81
CA ILE A 173 -1.11 -5.48 2.48
C ILE A 173 -2.50 -5.03 2.05
N ASN A 174 -3.31 -4.57 3.01
CA ASN A 174 -4.69 -4.18 2.77
C ASN A 174 -4.88 -2.71 3.09
N PHE A 175 -5.66 -2.02 2.26
CA PHE A 175 -5.96 -0.61 2.41
C PHE A 175 -7.47 -0.40 2.50
N VAL A 176 -7.85 0.69 3.15
CA VAL A 176 -9.24 1.15 3.23
C VAL A 176 -9.29 2.63 2.87
N ALA A 177 -10.27 3.02 2.06
CA ALA A 177 -10.51 4.40 1.66
C ALA A 177 -12.02 4.70 1.72
N THR A 178 -12.39 5.73 2.45
CA THR A 178 -13.76 6.24 2.52
C THR A 178 -13.75 7.60 1.81
N PRO A 179 -14.47 7.77 0.69
CA PRO A 179 -14.56 9.04 -0.01
C PRO A 179 -15.29 10.09 0.83
N ASP A 180 -14.76 11.31 0.87
CA ASP A 180 -15.34 12.42 1.64
C ASP A 180 -16.43 13.18 0.86
N GLU A 181 -16.38 13.16 -0.48
CA GLU A 181 -17.29 13.91 -1.36
C GLU A 181 -18.37 13.01 -1.98
N GLN A 182 -19.65 13.23 -1.62
CA GLN A 182 -20.80 12.38 -2.01
C GLN A 182 -21.28 12.54 -3.47
N ASN A 183 -20.72 13.49 -4.24
CA ASN A 183 -21.16 13.77 -5.62
C ASN A 183 -20.01 13.82 -6.61
N ARG A 184 -18.92 13.09 -6.36
CA ARG A 184 -17.77 13.00 -7.26
C ARG A 184 -17.38 11.57 -7.52
N ASP A 185 -16.89 11.34 -8.73
CA ASP A 185 -16.25 10.09 -9.11
C ASP A 185 -14.95 9.93 -8.30
N LEU A 186 -14.61 8.68 -8.00
CA LEU A 186 -13.43 8.33 -7.22
C LEU A 186 -12.38 7.70 -8.13
N ASP A 187 -11.34 8.47 -8.45
CA ASP A 187 -10.19 7.96 -9.18
C ASP A 187 -9.29 7.13 -8.27
N MET A 188 -8.88 5.95 -8.74
CA MET A 188 -7.92 5.09 -8.06
C MET A 188 -6.71 4.83 -8.94
N PHE A 189 -5.53 4.89 -8.33
CA PHE A 189 -4.28 4.43 -8.93
C PHE A 189 -3.48 3.59 -7.95
N ILE A 190 -2.95 2.45 -8.41
CA ILE A 190 -1.95 1.67 -7.71
C ILE A 190 -0.86 1.20 -8.69
N ASN A 191 0.40 1.32 -8.29
CA ASN A 191 1.54 0.69 -8.97
C ASN A 191 2.41 -0.09 -7.96
N ALA A 192 3.25 -0.99 -8.46
CA ALA A 192 4.31 -1.58 -7.67
C ALA A 192 5.55 -1.97 -8.50
N SER A 193 6.70 -2.09 -7.83
CA SER A 193 7.97 -2.50 -8.45
C SER A 193 8.00 -3.96 -8.91
N LYS A 194 7.06 -4.78 -8.41
CA LYS A 194 6.89 -6.21 -8.72
C LYS A 194 5.41 -6.52 -8.92
N ASN A 195 5.14 -7.67 -9.52
CA ASN A 195 3.77 -8.09 -9.78
C ASN A 195 3.03 -8.44 -8.46
N PHE A 196 1.72 -8.18 -8.44
CA PHE A 196 0.81 -8.49 -7.34
C PHE A 196 -0.57 -8.93 -7.87
N ASN A 197 -1.36 -9.53 -6.98
CA ASN A 197 -2.79 -9.73 -7.17
C ASN A 197 -3.54 -8.58 -6.48
N LEU A 198 -4.60 -8.11 -7.14
CA LEU A 198 -5.44 -6.98 -6.71
C LEU A 198 -6.89 -7.42 -6.65
N ASN A 199 -7.53 -7.25 -5.49
CA ASN A 199 -8.96 -7.37 -5.34
C ASN A 199 -9.49 -6.06 -4.72
N ILE A 200 -10.52 -5.48 -5.32
CA ILE A 200 -11.16 -4.24 -4.85
C ILE A 200 -12.64 -4.55 -4.60
N THR A 201 -13.09 -4.27 -3.39
CA THR A 201 -14.48 -4.40 -2.95
C THR A 201 -14.97 -3.08 -2.37
N TRP A 202 -16.28 -2.96 -2.16
CA TRP A 202 -16.87 -1.85 -1.41
C TRP A 202 -17.97 -2.34 -0.46
N ALA A 203 -18.25 -1.58 0.59
CA ALA A 203 -19.40 -1.80 1.45
C ALA A 203 -20.01 -0.45 1.89
N ALA A 204 -21.30 -0.45 2.25
CA ALA A 204 -22.02 0.75 2.69
C ALA A 204 -21.68 1.22 4.12
N SER A 205 -20.93 0.43 4.89
CA SER A 205 -20.42 0.83 6.20
C SER A 205 -19.15 0.06 6.60
N PHE A 206 -18.28 0.71 7.37
CA PHE A 206 -17.15 0.05 8.04
C PHE A 206 -17.46 -0.12 9.52
N SER A 207 -18.03 -1.27 9.90
CA SER A 207 -18.04 -1.68 11.30
C SER A 207 -16.64 -2.22 11.67
N ALA A 208 -16.12 -1.82 12.84
CA ALA A 208 -14.77 -2.17 13.28
C ALA A 208 -14.64 -3.67 13.62
N GLY A 209 -14.46 -4.49 12.58
CA GLY A 209 -14.51 -5.94 12.64
C GLY A 209 -15.37 -6.54 11.52
N THR A 210 -15.21 -6.03 10.29
CA THR A 210 -15.90 -6.46 9.06
C THR A 210 -15.98 -7.99 8.98
N GLN A 211 -17.20 -8.53 9.04
CA GLN A 211 -17.45 -9.94 8.75
C GLN A 211 -17.47 -10.10 7.23
N ALA A 212 -16.66 -11.04 6.72
CA ALA A 212 -16.60 -11.34 5.30
C ALA A 212 -17.97 -11.83 4.80
N GLY A 213 -18.71 -10.97 4.10
CA GLY A 213 -20.07 -11.26 3.63
C GLY A 213 -20.87 -10.03 3.17
N GLU A 214 -20.55 -8.83 3.68
CA GLU A 214 -21.23 -7.57 3.30
C GLU A 214 -20.51 -6.77 2.21
N GLU A 215 -19.33 -7.24 1.76
CA GLU A 215 -18.52 -6.59 0.73
C GLU A 215 -18.96 -7.00 -0.69
N MET A 216 -19.20 -6.01 -1.55
CA MET A 216 -19.48 -6.20 -2.97
C MET A 216 -18.20 -6.11 -3.82
N PRO A 217 -17.90 -7.10 -4.69
CA PRO A 217 -16.72 -7.08 -5.53
C PRO A 217 -16.84 -6.08 -6.69
N VAL A 218 -15.76 -5.34 -6.96
CA VAL A 218 -15.66 -4.37 -8.07
C VAL A 218 -14.64 -4.83 -9.10
N VAL A 219 -13.43 -5.19 -8.65
CA VAL A 219 -12.29 -5.51 -9.51
C VAL A 219 -11.56 -6.71 -8.94
N SER A 220 -11.25 -7.68 -9.80
CA SER A 220 -10.29 -8.74 -9.49
C SER A 220 -9.29 -8.88 -10.64
N LYS A 221 -8.00 -8.77 -10.33
CA LYS A 221 -6.87 -8.90 -11.26
C LYS A 221 -5.75 -9.70 -10.60
N THR A 222 -5.04 -10.50 -11.37
CA THR A 222 -3.90 -11.29 -10.88
C THR A 222 -2.64 -10.98 -11.67
N ASN A 223 -1.49 -11.05 -10.99
CA ASN A 223 -0.16 -10.91 -11.59
C ASN A 223 0.07 -9.61 -12.39
N ILE A 224 -0.45 -8.47 -11.90
CA ILE A 224 -0.33 -7.15 -12.51
C ILE A 224 0.75 -6.28 -11.83
N LYS A 225 1.27 -5.25 -12.51
CA LYS A 225 2.19 -4.25 -11.92
C LYS A 225 1.55 -2.90 -11.61
N GLU A 226 0.44 -2.59 -12.28
CA GLU A 226 -0.27 -1.34 -12.11
C GLU A 226 -1.77 -1.53 -12.41
N TYR A 227 -2.58 -0.68 -11.80
CA TYR A 227 -4.00 -0.55 -12.05
C TYR A 227 -4.41 0.92 -11.91
N LYS A 228 -5.24 1.39 -12.83
CA LYS A 228 -5.88 2.70 -12.77
C LYS A 228 -7.33 2.57 -13.22
N ASP A 229 -8.25 3.17 -12.49
CA ASP A 229 -9.68 3.13 -12.76
C ASP A 229 -10.38 4.36 -12.17
N SER A 230 -11.63 4.59 -12.56
CA SER A 230 -12.47 5.68 -12.06
C SER A 230 -13.85 5.13 -11.69
N PHE A 231 -14.22 5.24 -10.42
CA PHE A 231 -15.47 4.70 -9.89
C PHE A 231 -16.55 5.80 -9.89
N SER A 232 -17.47 5.74 -10.86
CA SER A 232 -18.45 6.81 -11.06
C SER A 232 -19.57 6.82 -10.03
N ASN A 233 -19.93 8.02 -9.55
CA ASN A 233 -20.98 8.21 -8.54
C ASN A 233 -22.32 7.59 -8.94
N GLU A 234 -22.72 7.75 -10.21
CA GLU A 234 -23.97 7.21 -10.75
C GLU A 234 -24.08 5.68 -10.66
N LYS A 235 -22.94 4.97 -10.64
CA LYS A 235 -22.88 3.50 -10.62
C LYS A 235 -22.82 2.91 -9.21
N PHE A 236 -22.27 3.65 -8.25
CA PHE A 236 -22.08 3.19 -6.87
C PHE A 236 -23.05 3.84 -5.86
N ASP A 237 -23.84 4.84 -6.30
CA ASP A 237 -24.91 5.50 -5.54
C ASP A 237 -24.44 5.99 -4.15
N PHE A 238 -23.42 6.85 -4.15
CA PHE A 238 -22.90 7.52 -2.95
C PHE A 238 -23.95 8.41 -2.24
N ARG A 239 -25.11 8.64 -2.87
CA ARG A 239 -26.21 9.44 -2.32
C ARG A 239 -27.06 8.68 -1.29
N ASN A 240 -27.30 7.39 -1.53
CA ASN A 240 -28.09 6.56 -0.60
C ASN A 240 -27.23 5.97 0.54
N HIS A 241 -25.90 5.92 0.38
CA HIS A 241 -24.98 5.38 1.37
C HIS A 241 -23.84 6.39 1.66
N PRO A 242 -24.00 7.30 2.63
CA PRO A 242 -23.03 8.38 2.86
C PRO A 242 -21.67 7.92 3.40
N ASN A 243 -21.52 6.65 3.76
CA ASN A 243 -20.31 6.05 4.35
C ASN A 243 -19.76 4.89 3.49
N ILE A 244 -19.88 4.95 2.16
CA ILE A 244 -19.28 3.92 1.29
C ILE A 244 -17.78 3.87 1.52
N THR A 245 -17.30 2.65 1.78
CA THR A 245 -15.90 2.37 2.05
C THR A 245 -15.39 1.36 1.03
N PHE A 246 -14.31 1.71 0.34
CA PHE A 246 -13.59 0.84 -0.57
C PHE A 246 -12.49 0.10 0.18
N PHE A 247 -12.37 -1.20 -0.06
CA PHE A 247 -11.29 -2.04 0.45
C PHE A 247 -10.42 -2.50 -0.72
N VAL A 248 -9.11 -2.40 -0.54
CA VAL A 248 -8.11 -2.76 -1.55
C VAL A 248 -7.19 -3.81 -0.96
N TYR A 249 -7.30 -5.03 -1.45
CA TYR A 249 -6.48 -6.17 -1.05
C TYR A 249 -5.36 -6.36 -2.07
N VAL A 250 -4.11 -6.13 -1.65
CA VAL A 250 -2.91 -6.35 -2.45
C VAL A 250 -2.20 -7.57 -1.90
N SER A 251 -2.05 -8.62 -2.70
CA SER A 251 -1.58 -9.94 -2.24
C SER A 251 -0.67 -10.62 -3.26
N ASN A 252 -0.05 -11.73 -2.84
CA ASN A 252 0.82 -12.57 -3.68
C ASN A 252 2.01 -11.80 -4.30
N PHE A 253 2.53 -10.79 -3.59
CA PHE A 253 3.80 -10.16 -3.94
C PHE A 253 4.98 -10.82 -3.22
N THR A 254 6.20 -10.53 -3.67
CA THR A 254 7.44 -11.00 -3.02
C THR A 254 8.28 -9.85 -2.51
N TRP A 255 8.81 -9.97 -1.31
CA TRP A 255 9.82 -9.03 -0.78
C TRP A 255 11.13 -9.07 -1.59
N PRO A 256 11.88 -7.96 -1.71
CA PRO A 256 11.48 -6.60 -1.39
C PRO A 256 10.53 -6.02 -2.46
N ILE A 257 9.65 -5.10 -2.07
CA ILE A 257 8.69 -4.44 -2.97
C ILE A 257 8.45 -2.98 -2.56
N LYS A 258 8.24 -2.12 -3.56
CA LYS A 258 7.71 -0.76 -3.39
C LYS A 258 6.33 -0.70 -4.03
N ILE A 259 5.33 -0.22 -3.29
CA ILE A 259 3.94 -0.04 -3.74
C ILE A 259 3.60 1.44 -3.62
N GLN A 260 2.99 2.04 -4.64
CA GLN A 260 2.40 3.38 -4.52
C GLN A 260 0.91 3.29 -4.80
N ILE A 261 0.10 3.93 -3.96
CA ILE A 261 -1.36 3.91 -4.07
C ILE A 261 -1.91 5.31 -3.77
N ALA A 262 -2.90 5.73 -4.54
CA ALA A 262 -3.63 6.97 -4.35
C ALA A 262 -5.11 6.77 -4.66
N PHE A 263 -5.95 7.42 -3.87
CA PHE A 263 -7.33 7.72 -4.21
C PHE A 263 -7.46 9.23 -4.39
N SER A 264 -8.26 9.67 -5.36
CA SER A 264 -8.42 11.07 -5.70
C SER A 264 -9.89 11.38 -5.99
N GLN A 265 -10.40 12.45 -5.37
CA GLN A 265 -11.69 13.07 -5.71
C GLN A 265 -11.47 14.49 -6.24
N HIS A 266 -10.33 14.66 -6.94
CA HIS A 266 -9.84 15.90 -7.54
C HIS A 266 -11.00 16.81 -7.95
N SER A 267 -11.01 18.01 -7.37
CA SER A 267 -11.71 19.12 -8.01
C SER A 267 -11.20 19.20 -9.44
N ASN A 268 -12.09 19.36 -10.42
CA ASN A 268 -11.74 19.40 -11.85
C ASN A 268 -10.81 20.60 -12.14
N PHE A 269 -9.51 20.46 -11.86
CA PHE A 269 -8.50 21.47 -12.11
C PHE A 269 -8.30 21.67 -13.62
N MET A 270 -8.58 20.62 -14.40
CA MET A 270 -8.79 20.70 -15.85
C MET A 270 -9.82 21.77 -16.21
N ASP A 271 -10.93 21.89 -15.48
CA ASP A 271 -11.96 22.88 -15.75
C ASP A 271 -11.51 24.30 -15.38
N LEU A 272 -10.69 24.49 -14.34
CA LEU A 272 -10.12 25.81 -14.02
C LEU A 272 -9.08 26.27 -15.07
N VAL A 273 -8.18 25.39 -15.49
CA VAL A 273 -7.19 25.70 -16.54
C VAL A 273 -7.89 25.87 -17.89
N GLN A 274 -8.85 25.01 -18.22
CA GLN A 274 -9.65 25.12 -19.44
C GLN A 274 -10.52 26.38 -19.43
N PHE A 275 -11.11 26.76 -18.29
CA PHE A 275 -11.81 28.04 -18.10
C PHE A 275 -10.88 29.22 -18.40
N PHE A 276 -9.68 29.27 -17.83
CA PHE A 276 -8.74 30.35 -18.13
C PHE A 276 -8.31 30.35 -19.61
N VAL A 277 -7.99 29.20 -20.19
CA VAL A 277 -7.58 29.09 -21.61
C VAL A 277 -8.72 29.50 -22.55
N THR A 278 -9.94 29.06 -22.31
CA THR A 278 -11.13 29.43 -23.12
C THR A 278 -11.51 30.90 -22.91
N PHE A 279 -11.47 31.41 -21.68
CA PHE A 279 -11.72 32.81 -21.37
C PHE A 279 -10.70 33.74 -22.06
N PHE A 280 -9.40 33.48 -21.90
CA PHE A 280 -8.35 34.30 -22.51
C PHE A 280 -8.35 34.22 -24.04
N SER A 281 -8.55 33.04 -24.63
CA SER A 281 -8.64 32.91 -26.09
C SER A 281 -9.87 33.64 -26.66
N CYS A 282 -11.02 33.56 -25.99
CA CYS A 282 -12.22 34.30 -26.41
C CYS A 282 -12.04 35.82 -26.25
N PHE A 283 -11.49 36.28 -25.11
CA PHE A 283 -11.20 37.69 -24.84
C PHE A 283 -10.21 38.29 -25.85
N LEU A 284 -9.10 37.59 -26.13
CA LEU A 284 -8.13 38.02 -27.13
C LEU A 284 -8.75 38.06 -28.54
N SER A 285 -9.62 37.11 -28.88
CA SER A 285 -10.34 37.09 -30.16
C SER A 285 -11.26 38.31 -30.30
N LEU A 286 -12.01 38.66 -29.24
CA LEU A 286 -12.86 39.86 -29.21
C LEU A 286 -12.05 41.15 -29.30
N LEU A 287 -10.90 41.25 -28.62
CA LEU A 287 -9.98 42.38 -28.77
C LEU A 287 -9.42 42.49 -30.18
N LEU A 288 -9.11 41.38 -30.85
CA LEU A 288 -8.65 41.36 -32.24
C LEU A 288 -9.74 41.88 -33.19
N VAL A 289 -10.98 41.41 -33.03
CA VAL A 289 -12.13 41.91 -33.80
C VAL A 289 -12.34 43.41 -33.54
N ALA A 290 -12.29 43.86 -32.28
CA ALA A 290 -12.42 45.27 -31.93
C ALA A 290 -11.29 46.13 -32.55
N ALA A 291 -10.05 45.64 -32.55
CA ALA A 291 -8.91 46.30 -33.17
C ALA A 291 -9.03 46.37 -34.70
N VAL A 292 -9.51 45.30 -35.35
CA VAL A 292 -9.79 45.27 -36.80
C VAL A 292 -10.91 46.24 -37.16
N VAL A 293 -12.04 46.21 -36.43
CA VAL A 293 -13.16 47.16 -36.62
C VAL A 293 -12.70 48.60 -36.39
N TRP A 294 -11.87 48.85 -35.36
CA TRP A 294 -11.28 50.16 -35.12
C TRP A 294 -10.38 50.61 -36.27
N LYS A 295 -9.52 49.73 -36.81
CA LYS A 295 -8.66 50.02 -37.98
C LYS A 295 -9.46 50.28 -39.25
N ILE A 296 -10.52 49.51 -39.51
CA ILE A 296 -11.45 49.74 -40.62
C ILE A 296 -12.10 51.12 -40.46
N LYS A 297 -12.65 51.42 -39.28
CA LYS A 297 -13.28 52.72 -38.96
C LYS A 297 -12.29 53.88 -39.13
N GLN A 298 -11.05 53.74 -38.64
CA GLN A 298 -9.97 54.71 -38.79
C GLN A 298 -9.62 54.93 -40.28
N SER A 299 -9.58 53.87 -41.08
CA SER A 299 -9.33 53.93 -42.53
C SER A 299 -10.48 54.63 -43.28
N CYS A 300 -11.74 54.25 -43.00
CA CYS A 300 -12.92 54.91 -43.57
C CYS A 300 -12.99 56.40 -43.21
N TRP A 301 -12.69 56.77 -41.96
CA TRP A 301 -12.59 58.17 -41.55
C TRP A 301 -11.49 58.93 -42.30
N ALA A 302 -10.31 58.33 -42.48
CA ALA A 302 -9.22 58.93 -43.26
C ALA A 302 -9.52 59.01 -44.78
N SER A 303 -10.32 58.09 -45.32
CA SER A 303 -10.80 58.15 -46.71
C SER A 303 -11.83 59.27 -46.89
N ARG A 304 -12.87 59.30 -46.04
CA ARG A 304 -13.93 60.31 -46.09
C ARG A 304 -13.41 61.73 -45.88
N ARG A 305 -12.38 61.91 -45.04
CA ARG A 305 -11.72 63.21 -44.86
C ARG A 305 -10.91 63.63 -46.10
N ARG A 306 -10.31 62.70 -46.84
CA ARG A 306 -9.65 62.98 -48.13
C ARG A 306 -10.64 63.36 -49.22
N GLU A 307 -11.77 62.66 -49.34
CA GLU A 307 -12.86 63.04 -50.26
C GLU A 307 -13.42 64.44 -49.96
N GLN A 308 -13.58 64.77 -48.68
CA GLN A 308 -14.11 66.07 -48.27
C GLN A 308 -13.14 67.21 -48.61
N LEU A 309 -11.84 67.04 -48.37
CA LEU A 309 -10.81 68.00 -48.79
C LEU A 309 -10.78 68.18 -50.32
N LEU A 310 -10.92 67.11 -51.10
CA LEU A 310 -11.01 67.21 -52.56
C LEU A 310 -12.24 68.02 -53.02
N ARG A 311 -13.40 67.79 -52.40
CA ARG A 311 -14.63 68.58 -52.68
C ARG A 311 -14.46 70.06 -52.29
N GLU A 312 -13.84 70.35 -51.14
CA GLU A 312 -13.56 71.71 -50.69
C GLU A 312 -12.57 72.43 -51.62
N MET A 313 -11.50 71.77 -52.06
CA MET A 313 -10.58 72.32 -53.06
C MET A 313 -11.27 72.58 -54.39
N GLN A 314 -12.13 71.67 -54.86
CA GLN A 314 -12.87 71.84 -56.10
C GLN A 314 -13.90 72.98 -56.00
N GLN A 315 -14.55 73.18 -54.84
CA GLN A 315 -15.40 74.34 -54.58
C GLN A 315 -14.62 75.65 -54.50
N MET A 316 -13.38 75.64 -53.97
CA MET A 316 -12.53 76.84 -53.96
C MET A 316 -12.06 77.18 -55.38
N ALA A 317 -11.73 76.20 -56.20
CA ALA A 317 -11.38 76.38 -57.61
C ALA A 317 -12.54 76.86 -58.49
N SER A 318 -13.80 76.64 -58.09
CA SER A 318 -14.99 77.07 -58.83
C SER A 318 -15.58 78.42 -58.39
N ARG A 319 -14.94 79.14 -57.46
CA ARG A 319 -15.37 80.49 -57.06
C ARG A 319 -14.88 81.52 -58.10
N PRO A 320 -15.73 82.44 -58.58
CA PRO A 320 -15.25 83.51 -59.45
C PRO A 320 -14.26 84.41 -58.70
N PHE A 321 -13.17 84.77 -59.35
CA PHE A 321 -12.13 85.63 -58.77
C PHE A 321 -12.68 87.05 -58.55
N ALA A 322 -12.47 87.59 -57.36
CA ALA A 322 -12.79 88.99 -57.07
C ALA A 322 -11.70 89.90 -57.66
N SER A 323 -12.09 90.84 -58.52
CA SER A 323 -11.22 91.92 -58.98
C SER A 323 -11.18 93.06 -57.96
N VAL A 324 -9.99 93.59 -57.68
CA VAL A 324 -9.79 94.78 -56.86
C VAL A 324 -9.30 95.89 -57.79
N ASN A 325 -10.14 96.90 -58.00
CA ASN A 325 -9.75 98.10 -58.73
C ASN A 325 -9.12 99.08 -57.74
N VAL A 326 -7.88 99.51 -58.00
CA VAL A 326 -7.18 100.53 -57.21
C VAL A 326 -7.30 101.86 -57.95
N ALA A 327 -7.90 102.86 -57.31
CA ALA A 327 -7.88 104.24 -57.78
C ALA A 327 -6.67 104.97 -57.17
N LEU A 328 -6.00 105.79 -57.99
CA LEU A 328 -4.95 106.72 -57.57
C LEU A 328 -5.44 108.12 -57.94
N GLU A 329 -5.60 108.98 -56.95
CA GLU A 329 -5.95 110.39 -57.17
C GLU A 329 -4.67 111.19 -57.49
N THR A 330 -4.80 112.12 -58.44
CA THR A 330 -3.74 113.04 -58.86
C THR A 330 -4.27 114.46 -58.77
N ASP A 331 -3.81 115.22 -57.78
CA ASP A 331 -4.13 116.64 -57.64
C ASP A 331 -3.17 117.49 -58.49
N GLU A 332 -3.72 118.32 -59.37
CA GLU A 332 -3.00 119.44 -60.01
C GLU A 332 -3.56 120.80 -59.52
N GLU A 333 -2.61 121.68 -59.21
CA GLU A 333 -2.59 123.16 -59.04
C GLU A 333 -3.51 124.02 -59.95
N PRO A 334 -3.51 125.39 -59.88
CA PRO A 334 -2.69 126.37 -59.13
C PRO A 334 -3.63 127.29 -58.25
N PRO A 335 -3.46 128.62 -57.97
CA PRO A 335 -2.35 129.55 -58.26
C PRO A 335 -1.97 130.62 -57.19
N ASP A 336 -0.80 131.24 -57.46
CA ASP A 336 -0.46 132.68 -57.37
C ASP A 336 -0.31 133.49 -56.04
N LEU A 337 0.98 133.85 -55.82
CA LEU A 337 1.54 135.21 -55.69
C LEU A 337 1.65 135.96 -54.33
N ILE A 338 2.76 136.72 -54.26
CA ILE A 338 3.22 137.70 -53.24
C ILE A 338 3.72 137.07 -51.91
N GLY A 339 4.90 137.38 -51.37
CA GLY A 339 5.99 138.28 -51.79
C GLY A 339 6.85 138.70 -50.57
N GLY A 340 8.13 139.04 -50.75
CA GLY A 340 9.04 139.45 -49.67
C GLY A 340 10.50 139.10 -49.90
#